data_AF-A0A382D4N2-F1
#
_entry.id   AF-A0A382D4N2-F1
#
_cell.length_a   1.000
_cell.length_b   1.000
_cell.length_c   1.000
_cell.angle_alpha   90.00
_cell.angle_beta   90.00
_cell.angle_gamma   90.00
#
_symmetry.space_group_name_H-M   'P 1'
#
loop_
_entity.id
_entity.type
_entity.pdbx_description
1 polymer ?
#
loop_
_entity_poly.entity_id
_entity_poly.type
_entity_poly.pdbx_seq_one_letter_code
_entity_poly.pdbx_strand_id
1 'polypeptide(L)' 'MAKMKRIPKSANGPARWKTMSRDTKRKKIKPWCVFYTPLGRMVTKAVGRRPTGMSEEEFCASKTPFKNMVIKKYD' A
#
# COMPACT_ATOMS: atom_id res chain seq x y z
N MET A 1 -28.51 24.12 -16.54
CA MET A 1 -28.71 22.68 -16.79
C MET A 1 -27.34 22.01 -16.98
N ALA A 2 -26.94 21.12 -16.08
CA ALA A 2 -25.66 20.40 -16.23
C ALA A 2 -25.77 19.39 -17.38
N LYS A 3 -25.09 19.63 -18.50
CA LYS A 3 -24.96 18.64 -19.57
C LYS A 3 -24.11 17.48 -19.04
N MET A 4 -24.74 16.35 -18.70
CA MET A 4 -24.05 15.08 -18.55
C MET A 4 -23.33 14.78 -19.88
N LYS A 5 -21.99 14.90 -19.89
CA LYS A 5 -21.18 14.46 -21.03
C LYS A 5 -21.36 12.95 -21.16
N ARG A 6 -22.11 12.49 -22.16
CA ARG A 6 -22.26 11.06 -22.48
C ARG A 6 -20.86 10.51 -22.76
N ILE A 7 -20.36 9.66 -21.88
CA ILE A 7 -19.07 9.00 -22.08
C ILE A 7 -19.26 8.03 -23.26
N PRO A 8 -18.53 8.20 -24.38
CA PRO A 8 -18.66 7.28 -25.50
C PRO A 8 -18.22 5.88 -25.04
N LYS A 9 -19.12 4.91 -25.17
CA LYS A 9 -18.78 3.48 -25.05
C LYS A 9 -17.81 3.19 -26.20
N SER A 10 -16.56 2.83 -25.89
CA SER A 10 -15.53 2.61 -26.91
C SER A 10 -15.98 1.54 -27.91
N ALA A 11 -16.00 1.87 -29.20
CA ALA A 11 -16.35 0.93 -30.26
C ALA A 11 -15.33 -0.22 -30.42
N ASN A 12 -14.05 0.00 -30.06
CA ASN A 12 -12.95 -0.94 -30.30
C ASN A 12 -12.14 -1.31 -29.04
N GLY A 13 -12.72 -1.24 -27.84
CA GLY A 13 -12.01 -1.57 -26.60
C GLY A 13 -12.91 -2.10 -25.47
N PRO A 14 -12.36 -2.80 -24.46
CA PRO A 14 -13.16 -3.27 -23.33
C PRO A 14 -13.78 -2.06 -22.63
N ALA A 15 -15.10 -2.11 -22.45
CA ALA A 15 -15.87 -1.03 -21.83
C ALA A 15 -15.20 -0.54 -20.53
N ARG A 16 -15.10 0.79 -20.34
CA ARG A 16 -14.41 1.40 -19.18
C ARG A 16 -14.83 0.83 -17.83
N TRP A 17 -16.08 0.38 -17.68
CA TRP A 17 -16.52 -0.28 -16.46
C TRP A 17 -15.83 -1.63 -16.22
N LYS A 18 -15.54 -2.42 -17.27
CA LYS A 18 -14.79 -3.69 -17.16
C LYS A 18 -13.34 -3.45 -16.73
N THR A 19 -12.70 -2.37 -17.19
CA THR A 19 -11.36 -1.99 -16.74
C THR A 19 -11.36 -1.50 -15.30
N MET A 20 -12.33 -0.66 -14.90
CA MET A 20 -12.49 -0.25 -13.49
C MET A 20 -12.76 -1.43 -12.54
N SER A 21 -13.58 -2.40 -12.95
CA SER A 21 -13.80 -3.62 -12.17
C SER A 21 -12.53 -4.49 -12.07
N ARG A 22 -11.69 -4.52 -13.12
CA ARG A 22 -10.39 -5.22 -13.11
C ARG A 22 -9.37 -4.55 -12.19
N ASP A 23 -9.32 -3.23 -12.12
CA ASP A 23 -8.41 -2.49 -11.22
C ASP A 23 -8.70 -2.79 -9.75
N THR A 24 -9.97 -2.91 -9.38
CA THR A 24 -10.36 -3.22 -8.01
C THR A 24 -9.88 -4.62 -7.58
N LYS A 25 -9.90 -5.61 -8.49
CA LYS A 25 -9.40 -6.98 -8.26
C LYS A 25 -7.87 -7.06 -8.16
N ARG A 26 -7.14 -6.07 -8.68
CA ARG A 26 -5.67 -6.03 -8.73
C ARG A 26 -5.01 -5.19 -7.63
N LYS A 27 -5.76 -4.71 -6.64
CA LYS A 27 -5.16 -4.03 -5.49
C LYS A 27 -4.19 -5.01 -4.81
N LYS A 28 -2.89 -4.74 -4.91
CA LYS A 28 -1.85 -5.52 -4.24
C LYS A 28 -2.17 -5.53 -2.75
N ILE A 29 -2.44 -6.72 -2.21
CA ILE A 29 -2.57 -6.94 -0.77
C ILE A 29 -1.22 -6.52 -0.17
N LYS A 30 -1.25 -5.55 0.74
CA LYS A 30 -0.03 -5.10 1.41
C LYS A 30 0.42 -6.19 2.37
N PRO A 31 1.69 -6.65 2.29
CA PRO A 31 2.19 -7.63 3.24
C PRO A 31 2.15 -7.07 4.65
N TRP A 32 1.96 -7.95 5.62
CA TRP A 32 2.12 -7.60 7.03
C TRP A 32 3.60 -7.35 7.29
N CYS A 33 3.92 -6.23 7.92
CA CYS A 33 5.25 -5.98 8.46
C CYS A 33 5.32 -6.47 9.89
N VAL A 34 6.42 -7.12 10.22
CA VAL A 34 6.77 -7.50 11.58
C VAL A 34 8.07 -6.80 11.94
N PHE A 35 8.13 -6.17 13.12
CA PHE A 35 9.38 -5.58 13.62
C PHE A 35 9.45 -5.72 15.15
N TYR A 36 10.66 -5.67 15.70
CA TYR A 36 10.91 -5.77 17.13
C TYR A 36 11.26 -4.41 17.71
N THR A 37 10.67 -4.08 18.84
CA THR A 37 10.98 -2.90 19.65
C THR A 37 11.33 -3.34 21.08
N PRO A 38 11.85 -2.46 21.94
CA PRO A 38 12.07 -2.80 23.35
C PRO A 38 10.80 -3.26 24.09
N LEU A 39 9.61 -2.92 23.57
CA LEU A 39 8.32 -3.31 24.12
C LEU A 39 7.83 -4.67 23.59
N GLY A 40 8.56 -5.28 22.65
CA GLY A 40 8.25 -6.58 22.08
C GLY A 40 8.01 -6.56 20.58
N ARG A 41 7.29 -7.57 20.09
CA ARG A 41 7.02 -7.78 18.67
C ARG A 41 5.80 -6.97 18.22
N MET A 42 5.99 -6.11 17.23
CA MET A 42 4.95 -5.31 16.61
C MET A 42 4.60 -5.87 15.23
N VAL A 43 3.31 -5.80 14.87
CA VAL A 43 2.81 -6.24 13.57
C VAL A 43 1.91 -5.15 12.98
N THR A 44 2.28 -4.61 11.83
CA THR A 44 1.54 -3.50 11.21
C THR A 44 1.42 -3.65 9.70
N LYS A 45 0.39 -3.03 9.12
CA LYS A 45 0.28 -2.86 7.66
C LYS A 45 0.79 -1.48 7.28
N ALA A 46 2.05 -1.38 6.89
CA ALA A 46 2.63 -0.12 6.49
C ALA A 46 1.92 0.43 5.23
N VAL A 47 1.45 1.67 5.31
CA VAL A 47 0.80 2.37 4.20
C VAL A 47 1.82 3.29 3.52
N GLY A 48 2.14 2.99 2.26
CA GLY A 48 2.97 3.85 1.42
C GLY A 48 3.96 3.05 0.59
N ARG A 49 4.81 3.75 -0.17
CA ARG A 49 6.00 3.15 -0.78
C ARG A 49 7.17 3.27 0.17
N ARG A 50 7.97 2.20 0.28
CA ARG A 50 9.21 2.19 1.05
C ARG A 50 10.25 3.08 0.36
N PRO A 51 10.89 4.03 1.06
CA PRO A 51 12.02 4.77 0.54
C PRO A 51 13.19 3.85 0.19
N THR A 52 13.95 4.19 -0.86
CA THR A 52 15.18 3.48 -1.22
C THR A 52 16.21 3.60 -0.09
N GLY A 53 16.85 2.49 0.29
CA GLY A 53 17.87 2.46 1.35
C GLY A 53 17.34 2.32 2.79
N MET A 54 16.02 2.26 3.01
CA MET A 54 15.42 1.99 4.33
C MET A 54 15.07 0.50 4.47
N SER A 55 15.38 -0.12 5.62
CA SER A 55 14.94 -1.49 5.89
C SER A 55 13.41 -1.59 5.96
N GLU A 56 12.84 -2.78 5.70
CA GLU A 56 11.39 -2.95 5.85
C GLU A 56 10.92 -2.70 7.27
N GLU A 57 11.68 -3.15 8.26
CA GLU A 57 11.35 -3.00 9.68
C GLU A 57 11.33 -1.52 10.08
N GLU A 58 12.35 -0.74 9.69
CA GLU A 58 12.38 0.72 9.92
C GLU A 58 11.25 1.43 9.19
N PHE A 59 10.95 1.02 7.96
CA PHE A 59 9.85 1.61 7.20
C PHE A 59 8.53 1.38 7.90
N CYS A 60 8.28 0.18 8.42
CA CYS A 60 7.02 -0.14 9.07
C CYS A 60 6.94 0.50 10.45
N ALA A 61 8.05 0.60 11.19
CA ALA A 61 8.11 1.36 12.43
C ALA A 61 7.92 2.86 12.22
N SER A 62 8.37 3.42 11.09
CA SER A 62 8.18 4.84 10.75
C SER A 62 6.71 5.28 10.65
N LYS A 63 5.80 4.31 10.47
CA LYS A 63 4.34 4.51 10.42
C LYS A 63 3.66 4.28 11.75
N THR A 64 4.44 4.06 12.81
CA THR A 64 3.98 3.81 14.18
C THR A 64 4.66 4.78 15.14
N PRO A 65 4.17 4.91 16.39
CA PRO A 65 4.88 5.66 17.43
C PRO A 65 6.28 5.11 17.76
N PHE A 66 6.62 3.90 17.30
CA PHE A 66 7.91 3.25 17.55
C PHE A 66 9.00 3.59 16.50
N LYS A 67 8.87 4.73 15.83
CA LYS A 67 9.88 5.20 14.88
C LYS A 67 11.25 5.25 15.55
N ASN A 68 12.27 4.72 14.88
CA ASN A 68 13.66 4.62 15.36
C ASN A 68 13.86 3.71 16.59
N MET A 69 12.85 2.94 17.00
CA MET A 69 12.96 1.97 18.10
C MET A 69 13.07 0.53 17.60
N VAL A 70 13.40 0.34 16.31
CA VAL A 70 13.55 -0.99 15.73
C VAL A 70 14.86 -1.60 16.20
N ILE A 71 14.74 -2.72 16.88
CA ILE A 71 15.88 -3.57 17.20
C ILE A 71 16.19 -4.36 15.94
N LYS A 72 17.22 -3.93 15.20
CA LYS A 72 17.74 -4.71 14.07
C LYS A 72 18.30 -6.00 14.63
N LYS A 73 17.80 -7.14 14.15
CA LYS A 73 18.55 -8.39 14.31
C LYS A 73 19.78 -8.27 13.43
N TYR A 74 20.93 -8.15 14.05
CA TYR A 74 22.20 -8.35 13.35
C TYR A 74 22.31 -9.87 13.12
N ASP A 75 22.23 -10.29 11.86
CA ASP A 75 22.71 -11.60 11.44
C ASP A 75 24.24 -11.58 11.34
#